data_AF-A0AAD1Y7L3-F1
#
_entry.id   AF-A0AAD1Y7L3-F1
#
_cell.length_a   1.000
_cell.length_b   1.000
_cell.length_c   1.000
_cell.angle_alpha   90.00
_cell.angle_beta   90.00
_cell.angle_gamma   90.00
#
_symmetry.space_group_name_H-M   'P 1'
#
loop_
_entity.id
_entity.type
_entity.pdbx_description
1 polymer ?
#
loop_
_entity_poly.entity_id
_entity_poly.type
_entity_poly.pdbx_seq_one_letter_code
_entity_poly.pdbx_strand_id
1 'polypeptide(L)'
;MSEASLVFPKKNFYVEGSQITPDSNVSMLDRGVDPKPLLLELCKPNCHYWKHKLERCESKLAQVIKINPTKSCLYPMRDYVTCIEACVQPKIHNNLVGTERKYTYYD
;
A
#
# COMPACT_ATOMS: atom_id res chain seq x y z
N MET A 1 -40.06 13.61 11.61
CA MET A 1 -39.04 12.69 12.13
C MET A 1 -39.68 11.32 12.15
N SER A 2 -39.40 10.48 11.15
CA SER A 2 -39.88 9.10 11.09
C SER A 2 -38.88 8.28 10.29
N GLU A 3 -38.24 7.35 10.99
CA GLU A 3 -37.25 6.41 10.48
C GLU A 3 -37.84 5.56 9.34
N ALA A 4 -37.38 5.80 8.12
CA ALA A 4 -37.52 4.81 7.07
C ALA A 4 -36.53 3.69 7.39
N SER A 5 -37.02 2.60 7.96
CA SER A 5 -36.25 1.39 8.21
C SER A 5 -35.58 0.93 6.92
N LEU A 6 -34.27 1.05 6.83
CA LEU A 6 -33.46 0.50 5.74
C LEU A 6 -33.54 -1.02 5.83
N VAL A 7 -34.43 -1.61 5.04
CA VAL A 7 -34.54 -3.07 4.93
C VAL A 7 -33.40 -3.56 4.05
N PHE A 8 -32.36 -4.10 4.67
CA PHE A 8 -31.30 -4.81 3.95
C PHE A 8 -31.76 -6.24 3.61
N PRO A 9 -31.63 -6.68 2.35
CA PRO A 9 -32.05 -8.02 1.95
C PRO A 9 -31.16 -9.10 2.59
N LYS A 10 -31.78 -10.11 3.21
CA LYS A 10 -31.12 -11.22 3.95
C LYS A 10 -30.34 -12.22 3.08
N LYS A 11 -30.38 -12.10 1.76
CA LYS A 11 -29.63 -12.97 0.84
C LYS A 11 -28.92 -12.12 -0.21
N ASN A 12 -27.60 -12.03 -0.03
CA ASN A 12 -26.55 -11.82 -1.01
C ASN A 12 -27.04 -11.67 -2.47
N PHE A 13 -27.41 -10.45 -2.85
CA PHE A 13 -27.50 -10.04 -4.26
C PHE A 13 -26.07 -9.83 -4.77
N TYR A 14 -25.34 -10.92 -5.01
CA TYR A 14 -24.08 -10.85 -5.76
C TYR A 14 -24.36 -11.32 -7.18
N VAL A 15 -23.90 -10.52 -8.14
CA VAL A 15 -23.63 -11.02 -9.49
C VAL A 15 -22.27 -11.69 -9.41
N GLU A 16 -22.19 -12.94 -9.84
CA GLU A 16 -20.93 -13.70 -9.88
C GLU A 16 -19.89 -12.89 -10.67
N GLY A 17 -18.86 -12.36 -9.99
CA GLY A 17 -17.84 -11.48 -10.57
C GLY A 17 -17.84 -10.02 -10.13
N SER A 18 -18.77 -9.55 -9.28
CA SER A 18 -18.75 -8.16 -8.78
C SER A 18 -17.83 -7.99 -7.56
N GLN A 19 -16.92 -7.01 -7.58
CA GLN A 19 -15.97 -6.69 -6.49
C GLN A 19 -16.56 -5.80 -5.37
N ILE A 20 -17.87 -5.56 -5.35
CA ILE A 20 -18.51 -4.62 -4.42
C ILE A 20 -19.26 -5.42 -3.36
N THR A 21 -18.81 -5.31 -2.10
CA THR A 21 -19.51 -5.89 -0.94
C THR A 21 -19.97 -4.77 -0.01
N PRO A 22 -21.23 -4.78 0.47
CA PRO A 22 -21.74 -3.78 1.41
C PRO A 22 -21.22 -3.99 2.84
N ASP A 23 -20.56 -5.11 3.12
CA ASP A 23 -20.01 -5.40 4.45
C ASP A 23 -18.62 -4.77 4.59
N SER A 24 -18.56 -3.59 5.21
CA SER A 24 -17.34 -2.83 5.49
C SER A 24 -16.47 -3.45 6.59
N ASN A 25 -16.95 -4.50 7.25
CA ASN A 25 -16.37 -5.02 8.48
C ASN A 25 -15.31 -6.12 8.28
N VAL A 26 -15.13 -6.62 7.05
CA VAL A 26 -14.12 -7.65 6.74
C VAL A 26 -12.90 -6.99 6.10
N SER A 27 -11.72 -7.16 6.70
CA SER A 27 -10.49 -6.54 6.19
C SER A 27 -10.09 -7.11 4.82
N MET A 28 -9.36 -6.35 4.00
CA MET A 28 -8.88 -6.84 2.69
C MET A 28 -8.01 -8.11 2.82
N LEU A 29 -7.27 -8.22 3.93
CA LEU A 29 -6.43 -9.36 4.25
C LEU A 29 -7.25 -10.63 4.49
N ASP A 30 -8.38 -10.53 5.19
CA ASP A 30 -9.28 -11.67 5.46
C ASP A 30 -9.92 -12.21 4.17
N ARG A 31 -9.99 -11.38 3.13
CA ARG A 31 -10.49 -11.74 1.79
C ARG A 31 -9.40 -12.31 0.88
N GLY A 32 -8.17 -12.43 1.36
CA GLY A 32 -7.03 -12.84 0.54
C GLY A 32 -6.64 -11.83 -0.55
N VAL A 33 -7.08 -10.57 -0.43
CA VAL A 33 -6.73 -9.49 -1.37
C VAL A 33 -5.52 -8.75 -0.85
N ASP A 34 -4.48 -8.57 -1.67
CA ASP A 34 -3.29 -7.80 -1.31
C ASP A 34 -3.65 -6.33 -1.04
N PRO A 35 -3.51 -5.81 0.20
CA PRO A 35 -3.78 -4.41 0.51
C PRO A 35 -2.65 -3.47 0.08
N LYS A 36 -1.49 -4.00 -0.34
CA LYS A 36 -0.30 -3.22 -0.67
C LYS A 36 -0.55 -2.14 -1.73
N PRO A 37 -1.22 -2.40 -2.87
CA PRO A 37 -1.43 -1.38 -3.91
C PRO A 37 -2.21 -0.17 -3.39
N LEU A 38 -3.24 -0.39 -2.56
CA LEU A 38 -4.03 0.67 -1.96
C LEU A 38 -3.19 1.51 -0.97
N LEU A 39 -2.41 0.83 -0.13
CA LEU A 39 -1.54 1.49 0.84
C LEU A 39 -0.39 2.25 0.19
N LEU A 40 0.11 1.80 -0.97
CA LEU A 40 1.11 2.53 -1.74
C LEU A 40 0.59 3.90 -2.18
N GLU A 41 -0.64 3.99 -2.70
CA GLU A 41 -1.24 5.29 -3.09
C GLU A 41 -1.38 6.24 -1.90
N LEU A 42 -1.75 5.71 -0.73
CA LEU A 42 -1.83 6.48 0.51
C LEU A 42 -0.46 6.96 1.00
N CYS A 43 0.58 6.14 0.88
CA CYS A 43 1.92 6.42 1.42
C CYS A 43 2.79 7.27 0.48
N LYS A 44 2.57 7.25 -0.84
CA LYS A 44 3.28 8.07 -1.84
C LYS A 44 3.40 9.57 -1.49
N PRO A 45 2.33 10.30 -1.08
CA PRO A 45 2.42 11.74 -0.81
C PRO A 45 3.34 12.09 0.36
N ASN A 46 3.51 11.18 1.33
CA ASN A 46 4.39 11.42 2.49
C ASN A 46 5.88 11.50 2.09
N CYS A 47 6.25 10.91 0.96
CA CYS A 47 7.63 10.81 0.48
C CYS A 47 8.01 11.84 -0.60
N HIS A 48 7.37 13.02 -0.59
CA HIS A 48 7.54 14.06 -1.63
C HIS A 48 9.00 14.49 -1.85
N TYR A 49 9.80 14.63 -0.79
CA TYR A 49 11.20 15.03 -0.88
C TYR A 49 12.04 14.06 -1.72
N TRP A 50 11.86 12.75 -1.46
CA TRP A 50 12.58 11.69 -2.17
C TRP A 50 12.10 11.56 -3.62
N LYS A 51 10.80 11.76 -3.86
CA LYS A 51 10.23 11.81 -5.20
C LYS A 51 10.87 12.92 -6.05
N HIS A 52 10.95 14.12 -5.50
CA HIS A 52 11.57 15.25 -6.21
C HIS A 52 13.07 15.03 -6.47
N LYS A 53 13.79 14.36 -5.54
CA LYS A 53 15.19 13.98 -5.75
C LYS A 53 15.34 12.96 -6.90
N LEU A 54 14.43 11.99 -6.99
CA LEU A 54 14.38 11.01 -8.07
C LEU A 54 14.12 11.69 -9.43
N GLU A 55 13.08 12.52 -9.53
CA GLU A 55 12.73 13.25 -10.77
C GLU A 55 13.88 14.15 -11.25
N ARG A 56 14.57 14.82 -10.32
CA ARG A 56 15.78 15.59 -10.62
C ARG A 56 16.92 14.72 -11.14
N CYS A 57 17.05 13.49 -10.65
CA CYS A 57 18.05 12.56 -11.18
C CYS A 57 17.68 12.10 -12.59
N GLU A 58 16.44 11.68 -12.82
CA GLU A 58 15.97 11.15 -14.10
C GLU A 58 16.07 12.17 -15.24
N SER A 59 15.70 13.42 -14.95
CA SER A 59 15.84 14.55 -15.89
C SER A 59 17.29 14.80 -16.33
N LYS A 60 18.25 14.70 -15.39
CA LYS A 60 19.68 14.82 -15.71
C LYS A 60 20.22 13.58 -16.42
N LEU A 61 19.76 12.40 -16.01
CA LEU A 61 20.20 11.13 -16.59
C LEU A 61 19.83 11.04 -18.07
N ALA A 62 18.65 11.54 -18.47
CA ALA A 62 18.23 11.59 -19.87
C ALA A 62 19.23 12.32 -20.80
N GLN A 63 19.96 13.31 -20.26
CA GLN A 63 21.00 14.04 -21.00
C GLN A 63 22.34 13.31 -20.99
N VAL A 64 22.70 12.72 -19.84
CA VAL A 64 24.04 12.15 -19.61
C VAL A 64 24.17 10.71 -20.13
N ILE A 65 23.06 9.98 -20.32
CA ILE A 65 23.09 8.55 -20.69
C ILE A 65 23.80 8.28 -22.03
N LYS A 66 23.75 9.24 -22.96
CA LYS A 66 24.45 9.15 -24.27
C LYS A 66 25.98 9.29 -24.13
N ILE A 67 26.45 9.91 -23.06
CA ILE A 67 27.86 10.25 -22.82
C ILE A 67 28.50 9.24 -21.85
N ASN A 68 27.76 8.83 -20.81
CA ASN A 68 28.22 7.87 -19.81
C ASN A 68 27.08 6.92 -19.40
N PRO A 69 27.01 5.70 -19.97
CA PRO A 69 25.94 4.75 -19.70
C PRO A 69 26.01 4.13 -18.29
N THR A 70 27.10 4.34 -17.55
CA THR A 70 27.30 3.81 -16.19
C THR A 70 26.60 4.63 -15.11
N LYS A 71 26.19 5.87 -15.41
CA LYS A 71 25.42 6.69 -14.47
C LYS A 71 23.98 6.16 -14.41
N SER A 72 23.43 6.06 -13.20
CA SER A 72 22.06 5.60 -12.98
C SER A 72 21.41 6.31 -11.80
N CYS A 73 20.09 6.32 -11.77
CA CYS A 73 19.28 6.87 -10.67
C CYS A 73 18.83 5.81 -9.66
N LEU A 74 19.54 4.67 -9.61
CA LEU A 74 19.21 3.55 -8.74
C LEU A 74 19.13 3.95 -7.26
N TYR A 75 20.07 4.76 -6.79
CA TYR A 75 20.10 5.19 -5.38
C TYR A 75 18.93 6.12 -5.02
N PRO A 76 18.65 7.22 -5.75
CA PRO A 76 17.43 7.99 -5.53
C PRO A 76 16.13 7.18 -5.61
N MET A 77 16.06 6.21 -6.51
CA MET A 77 14.90 5.32 -6.63
C MET A 77 14.75 4.44 -5.39
N ARG A 78 15.86 3.84 -4.93
CA ARG A 78 15.90 3.04 -3.70
C ARG A 78 15.45 3.83 -2.49
N ASP A 79 15.93 5.06 -2.34
CA ASP A 79 15.56 5.92 -1.20
C ASP A 79 14.06 6.24 -1.23
N TYR A 80 13.51 6.56 -2.40
CA TYR A 80 12.08 6.80 -2.58
C TYR A 80 11.23 5.58 -2.23
N VAL A 81 11.59 4.38 -2.73
CA VAL A 81 10.88 3.13 -2.42
C VAL A 81 11.00 2.79 -0.95
N THR A 82 12.18 2.94 -0.35
CA THR A 82 12.41 2.67 1.08
C THR A 82 11.52 3.55 1.96
N CYS A 83 11.37 4.82 1.60
CA CYS A 83 10.44 5.73 2.30
C CYS A 83 8.99 5.23 2.24
N ILE A 84 8.52 4.80 1.06
CA ILE A 84 7.14 4.30 0.90
C ILE A 84 6.95 2.98 1.66
N GLU A 85 7.90 2.06 1.54
CA GLU A 85 7.86 0.75 2.20
C GLU A 85 7.86 0.90 3.72
N ALA A 86 8.62 1.85 4.28
CA ALA A 86 8.60 2.14 5.71
C ALA A 86 7.20 2.55 6.22
N CYS A 87 6.37 3.14 5.36
CA CYS A 87 4.98 3.47 5.68
C CYS A 87 4.03 2.26 5.53
N VAL A 88 4.23 1.44 4.49
CA VAL A 88 3.32 0.34 4.14
C VAL A 88 3.58 -0.92 4.98
N GLN A 89 4.83 -1.31 5.17
CA GLN A 89 5.21 -2.55 5.84
C GLN A 89 4.59 -2.74 7.24
N PRO A 90 4.65 -1.76 8.17
CA PRO A 90 4.07 -1.96 9.50
C PRO A 90 2.54 -2.07 9.45
N LYS A 91 1.88 -1.41 8.49
CA LYS A 91 0.42 -1.49 8.33
C LYS A 91 -0.04 -2.86 7.83
N ILE A 92 0.76 -3.53 7.00
CA ILE A 92 0.46 -4.88 6.53
C ILE A 92 0.88 -5.90 7.58
N HIS A 93 2.16 -5.88 7.97
CA HIS A 93 2.77 -6.92 8.79
C HIS A 93 2.08 -7.09 10.14
N ASN A 94 1.68 -5.99 10.81
CA ASN A 94 1.02 -6.07 12.12
C ASN A 94 -0.39 -6.67 12.08
N ASN A 95 -1.01 -6.75 10.89
CA ASN A 95 -2.34 -7.34 10.70
C ASN A 95 -2.25 -8.77 10.15
N LEU A 96 -1.05 -9.31 9.91
CA LEU A 96 -0.87 -10.70 9.50
C LEU A 96 -0.94 -11.64 10.70
N VAL A 97 -1.57 -12.79 10.49
CA VAL A 97 -1.59 -13.88 11.48
C VAL A 97 -0.15 -14.37 11.71
N GLY A 98 0.25 -14.51 12.98
CA GLY A 98 1.59 -14.97 13.36
C GLY A 98 2.62 -13.87 13.64
N THR A 99 2.25 -12.59 13.52
CA THR A 99 3.11 -11.44 13.88
C THR A 99 3.14 -11.15 15.39
N GLU A 100 2.42 -11.93 16.20
CA GLU A 100 2.41 -11.79 17.66
C GLU A 100 3.81 -11.99 18.26
N ARG A 101 4.35 -10.96 18.94
CA ARG A 101 5.58 -11.09 19.74
C ARG A 101 5.27 -11.86 21.01
N LYS A 102 5.21 -13.19 20.93
CA LYS A 102 5.23 -14.05 22.11
C LYS A 102 6.63 -14.01 22.72
N TYR A 103 6.88 -13.06 23.63
CA TYR A 103 7.95 -13.23 24.60
C TYR A 103 7.55 -14.40 25.49
N THR A 104 8.06 -15.59 25.20
CA THR A 104 8.02 -16.70 26.15
C THR A 104 8.97 -16.32 27.30
N TYR A 105 8.41 -15.72 28.35
CA TYR A 105 9.07 -15.75 29.64
C TYR A 105 9.08 -17.22 30.08
N TYR A 106 10.27 -17.82 30.11
CA TYR A 106 10.49 -19.07 30.81
C TYR A 106 10.60 -18.70 32.30
N ASP A 107 9.58 -19.04 33.08
CA ASP A 107 9.68 -19.14 34.54
C ASP A 107 10.38 -20.46 34.92
#